data_AF-A0A1H9SDY1-F1
#
_entry.id   AF-A0A1H9SDY1-F1
#
_cell.length_a   1.000
_cell.length_b   1.000
_cell.length_c   1.000
_cell.angle_alpha   90.00
_cell.angle_beta   90.00
_cell.angle_gamma   90.00
#
_symmetry.space_group_name_H-M   'P 1'
#
loop_
_entity.id
_entity.type
_entity.pdbx_description
1 polymer ?
#
loop_
_entity_poly.entity_id
_entity_poly.type
_entity_poly.pdbx_seq_one_letter_code
_entity_poly.pdbx_strand_id
1 'polypeptide(L)' 'MLPNPQPYFARLVDPRRETRNKLHALQDIVMITLCATLCGYDDWVGIEDFAHENEAWLREFLPLPNGIP' A
#
# COMPACT_ATOMS: atom_id res chain seq x y z
N MET A 1 11.65 -5.15 18.85
CA MET A 1 10.97 -4.42 17.75
C MET A 1 10.83 -5.37 16.58
N LEU A 2 9.66 -5.41 15.94
CA LEU A 2 9.49 -6.14 14.67
C LEU A 2 10.26 -5.39 13.57
N PRO A 3 10.90 -6.10 12.62
CA PRO A 3 11.57 -5.45 11.49
C PRO A 3 10.56 -4.78 10.56
N ASN A 4 10.97 -3.68 9.92
CA ASN A 4 10.17 -3.05 8.85
C ASN A 4 9.89 -4.10 7.77
N PRO A 5 8.62 -4.38 7.41
CA PRO A 5 8.29 -5.38 6.40
C PRO A 5 8.55 -4.92 4.95
N GLN A 6 8.66 -3.62 4.67
CA GLN A 6 8.83 -3.09 3.31
C GLN A 6 9.96 -3.73 2.48
N PRO A 7 11.17 -4.00 3.03
CA PRO A 7 12.25 -4.60 2.26
C PRO A 7 11.93 -6.00 1.71
N TYR A 8 11.01 -6.73 2.34
CA TYR A 8 10.59 -8.04 1.82
C TYR A 8 9.72 -7.90 0.57
N PHE A 9 9.00 -6.78 0.42
CA PHE A 9 8.17 -6.49 -0.75
C PHE A 9 8.96 -5.99 -1.96
N ALA A 10 10.16 -5.44 -1.75
CA ALA A 10 11.02 -4.96 -2.83
C ALA A 10 11.42 -6.05 -3.85
N ARG A 11 11.28 -7.33 -3.48
CA ARG A 11 11.59 -8.49 -4.34
C ARG A 11 10.37 -9.04 -5.08
N LEU A 12 9.18 -8.48 -4.85
CA LEU A 12 7.97 -8.90 -5.55
C LEU A 12 8.04 -8.42 -7.00
N VAL A 13 7.94 -9.38 -7.92
CA VAL A 13 7.76 -9.06 -9.34
C VAL A 13 6.36 -8.48 -9.51
N ASP A 14 6.26 -7.30 -10.09
CA ASP A 14 4.98 -6.63 -10.29
C ASP A 14 4.19 -7.30 -11.43
N PRO A 15 3.09 -8.02 -11.14
CA PRO A 15 2.33 -8.73 -12.16
C PRO A 15 1.41 -7.80 -12.95
N ARG A 16 1.26 -6.53 -12.53
CA ARG A 16 0.36 -5.58 -13.16
C ARG A 16 0.92 -5.17 -14.51
N ARG A 17 0.06 -5.19 -15.52
CA ARG A 17 0.35 -4.77 -16.89
C ARG A 17 0.95 -3.35 -16.91
N GLU A 18 2.00 -3.18 -17.71
CA GLU A 18 2.57 -1.85 -17.98
C GLU A 18 1.58 -1.00 -18.77
N THR A 19 1.06 0.04 -18.13
CA THR A 19 0.09 0.98 -18.71
C THR A 19 0.35 2.38 -18.18
N ARG A 20 -0.23 3.40 -18.81
CA ARG A 20 -0.17 4.79 -18.32
C ARG A 20 -0.81 4.99 -16.94
N ASN A 21 -1.69 4.07 -16.52
CA ASN A 21 -2.39 4.12 -15.24
C ASN A 21 -1.64 3.41 -14.11
N LYS A 22 -0.46 2.84 -14.38
CA LYS A 22 0.39 2.22 -13.36
C LYS A 22 1.15 3.30 -12.60
N LEU A 23 0.43 4.06 -11.77
CA LEU A 23 0.92 5.26 -11.08
C LEU A 23 1.51 4.97 -9.69
N HIS A 24 1.17 3.83 -9.09
CA HIS A 24 1.53 3.51 -7.71
C HIS A 24 2.49 2.34 -7.66
N ALA A 25 3.50 2.41 -6.79
CA ALA A 25 4.45 1.32 -6.58
C ALA A 25 3.73 0.11 -5.97
N LEU A 26 4.05 -1.11 -6.42
CA LEU A 26 3.40 -2.31 -5.90
C LEU A 26 3.62 -2.47 -4.38
N GLN A 27 4.83 -2.16 -3.92
CA GLN A 27 5.19 -2.24 -2.50
C GLN A 27 4.30 -1.34 -1.63
N ASP A 28 3.88 -0.17 -2.11
CA ASP A 28 3.04 0.76 -1.38
C ASP A 28 1.63 0.17 -1.24
N ILE A 29 1.08 -0.38 -2.34
CA ILE A 29 -0.22 -1.07 -2.35
C ILE A 29 -0.22 -2.26 -1.38
N VAL A 30 0.82 -3.08 -1.41
CA VAL A 30 0.95 -4.26 -0.54
C VAL A 30 1.08 -3.84 0.92
N MET A 31 1.81 -2.77 1.21
CA MET A 31 1.94 -2.24 2.57
C MET A 31 0.61 -1.73 3.11
N ILE A 32 -0.14 -0.95 2.31
CA ILE A 32 -1.49 -0.46 2.68
C ILE A 32 -2.42 -1.64 2.96
N THR A 33 -2.44 -2.62 2.04
CA THR A 33 -3.25 -3.84 2.17
C THR A 33 -2.90 -4.60 3.45
N LEU A 34 -1.61 -4.79 3.76
CA LEU A 34 -1.17 -5.46 4.99
C LEU A 34 -1.67 -4.72 6.23
N CYS A 35 -1.48 -3.40 6.30
CA CYS A 35 -1.93 -2.60 7.43
C CYS A 35 -3.45 -2.70 7.64
N ALA A 36 -4.23 -2.50 6.56
CA ALA A 36 -5.68 -2.59 6.59
C ALA A 36 -6.17 -4.00 7.01
N THR A 37 -5.56 -5.06 6.45
CA THR A 37 -5.90 -6.45 6.78
C THR A 37 -5.63 -6.76 8.25
N LEU A 38 -4.53 -6.26 8.81
CA LEU A 38 -4.22 -6.40 10.24
C LEU A 38 -5.19 -5.64 11.14
N CYS A 39 -5.80 -4.57 10.62
CA CYS A 39 -6.87 -3.82 11.29
C CYS A 39 -8.27 -4.42 11.08
N GLY A 40 -8.40 -5.53 10.35
CA GLY A 40 -9.65 -6.25 10.16
C GLY A 40 -10.45 -5.86 8.92
N TYR A 41 -9.90 -5.07 8.01
CA TYR A 41 -10.52 -4.79 6.71
C TYR A 41 -10.18 -5.93 5.73
N ASP A 42 -11.20 -6.61 5.19
CA ASP A 42 -11.05 -7.81 4.36
C ASP A 42 -11.56 -7.66 2.91
N ASP A 43 -12.00 -6.45 2.54
CA ASP A 43 -12.39 -6.09 1.17
C ASP A 43 -11.67 -4.84 0.66
N TRP A 44 -11.67 -4.63 -0.66
CA TRP A 44 -10.94 -3.55 -1.30
C TRP A 44 -11.48 -2.16 -0.98
N VAL A 45 -12.80 -2.03 -0.75
CA VAL A 45 -13.43 -0.75 -0.42
C VAL A 45 -13.01 -0.34 0.99
N GLY A 46 -13.05 -1.27 1.93
CA GLY A 46 -12.57 -1.06 3.29
C GLY A 46 -11.07 -0.75 3.36
N ILE A 47 -10.26 -1.36 2.49
CA ILE A 47 -8.83 -1.04 2.38
C ILE A 47 -8.63 0.40 1.85
N GLU A 48 -9.41 0.82 0.85
CA GLU A 48 -9.37 2.19 0.32
C GLU A 48 -9.81 3.22 1.38
N ASP A 49 -10.91 2.96 2.10
CA ASP A 49 -11.40 3.79 3.20
C ASP A 49 -10.35 3.92 4.31
N PHE A 50 -9.76 2.79 4.75
CA PHE A 50 -8.66 2.79 5.72
C PHE A 50 -7.49 3.66 5.25
N ALA A 51 -7.12 3.55 3.98
CA ALA A 51 -6.00 4.28 3.42
C ALA A 51 -6.24 5.79 3.37
N HIS A 52 -7.47 6.22 3.05
CA HIS A 52 -7.86 7.62 3.11
C HIS A 52 -7.92 8.16 4.54
N GLU A 53 -8.51 7.42 5.48
CA GLU A 53 -8.60 7.82 6.89
C GLU A 53 -7.21 7.97 7.55
N ASN A 54 -6.23 7.19 7.09
CA ASN A 54 -4.90 7.12 7.66
C ASN A 54 -3.80 7.70 6.75
N GLU A 55 -4.16 8.48 5.72
CA GLU A 55 -3.22 8.96 4.70
C GLU A 55 -2.04 9.72 5.32
N ALA A 56 -2.31 10.59 6.31
CA ALA A 56 -1.26 11.36 6.98
C ALA A 56 -0.21 10.46 7.64
N TRP A 57 -0.65 9.38 8.29
CA TRP A 57 0.22 8.39 8.93
C TRP A 57 0.96 7.53 7.89
N LEU A 58 0.27 7.07 6.85
CA LEU A 58 0.88 6.30 5.75
C LEU A 58 2.01 7.10 5.08
N ARG A 59 1.84 8.41 4.90
CA ARG A 59 2.84 9.30 4.30
C ARG A 59 4.12 9.45 5.11
N GLU A 60 4.13 9.06 6.39
CA GLU A 60 5.37 9.04 7.18
C GLU A 60 6.37 7.99 6.67
N PHE A 61 5.90 6.94 5.98
CA PHE A 61 6.74 5.84 5.51
C PHE A 61 6.44 5.36 4.09
N LEU A 62 5.43 5.91 3.41
CA LEU A 62 5.12 5.67 1.99
C LEU A 62 5.14 7.00 1.20
N PRO A 63 5.86 7.09 0.07
CA PRO A 63 5.94 8.34 -0.70
C PRO A 63 4.60 8.81 -1.30
N LEU A 64 3.79 7.87 -1.81
CA LEU A 64 2.46 8.11 -2.40
C LEU A 64 2.37 9.39 -3.27
N PRO A 65 3.21 9.53 -4.31
CA PRO A 65 3.28 10.75 -5.12
C PRO A 65 2.00 11.02 -5.93
N ASN A 66 1.19 9.98 -6.17
CA ASN A 66 -0.07 10.04 -6.90
C ASN A 66 -1.30 9.84 -5.99
N GLY A 67 -1.13 9.96 -4.67
CA GLY A 67 -2.21 9.72 -3.70
C GLY A 67 -2.39 8.23 -3.35
N ILE A 68 -3.54 7.93 -2.74
CA ILE A 68 -3.97 6.56 -2.43
C ILE A 68 -4.21 5.79 -3.74
N PRO A 69 -3.66 4.56 -3.89
CA PRO A 69 -3.81 3.74 -5.10
C PRO A 69 -5.22 3.26 -5.42
#